data_AF-A0A363UJ82-F1
#
_entry.id   AF-A0A363UJ82-F1
#
_cell.length_a   1.000
_cell.length_b   1.000
_cell.length_c   1.000
_cell.angle_alpha   90.00
_cell.angle_beta   90.00
_cell.angle_gamma   90.00
#
_symmetry.space_group_name_H-M   'P 1'
#
loop_
_entity.id
_entity.type
_entity.pdbx_description
1 polymer ?
#
loop_
_entity_poly.entity_id
_entity_poly.type
_entity_poly.pdbx_seq_one_letter_code
_entity_poly.pdbx_strand_id
1 'polypeptide(L)'
;MARPVLNRSRLQPTSGNRMKPLIVATAAFGLLLTSGCVLSVTGDGHDSSSSHREIRKQERNAREYIATLSLGTPSTAVMTHLGVPDFTEVFAGDKGEYRILRYRTHRTTSDGDTTRDETTPLVFLSGRLVGVGEAAVARLQ
;
A
#
# COMPACT_ATOMS: atom_id res chain seq x y z
N MET A 1 32.98 50.41 47.41
CA MET A 1 32.79 49.71 48.71
C MET A 1 32.87 48.21 48.47
N ALA A 2 33.57 47.48 49.37
CA ALA A 2 33.68 46.02 49.54
C ALA A 2 34.24 45.19 48.36
N ARG A 3 35.55 44.91 48.32
CA ARG A 3 36.36 43.85 48.97
C ARG A 3 36.49 42.55 48.12
N PRO A 4 37.72 42.02 47.93
CA PRO A 4 38.05 40.84 47.12
C PRO A 4 38.23 39.56 47.97
N VAL A 5 38.20 38.36 47.37
CA VAL A 5 38.74 37.10 47.94
C VAL A 5 39.24 36.20 46.79
N LEU A 6 40.57 36.12 46.58
CA LEU A 6 41.46 34.95 46.76
C LEU A 6 40.94 33.61 46.17
N ASN A 7 41.54 33.09 45.09
CA ASN A 7 42.79 32.29 45.05
C ASN A 7 42.58 30.78 45.27
N ARG A 8 43.00 29.98 44.29
CA ARG A 8 43.92 28.83 44.46
C ARG A 8 44.31 28.32 43.07
N SER A 9 45.58 28.49 42.71
CA SER A 9 46.61 27.44 42.77
C SER A 9 46.41 26.39 41.66
N ARG A 10 47.16 26.51 40.56
CA ARG A 10 48.50 25.92 40.35
C ARG A 10 48.35 24.57 39.66
N LEU A 11 48.95 24.46 38.48
CA LEU A 11 49.82 23.37 37.99
C LEU A 11 49.69 23.26 36.46
N GLN A 12 50.69 23.81 35.76
CA GLN A 12 51.11 23.26 34.47
C GLN A 12 51.77 21.90 34.74
N PRO A 13 51.78 21.00 33.75
CA PRO A 13 53.08 20.72 33.17
C PRO A 13 53.08 20.73 31.64
N THR A 14 54.13 21.40 31.17
CA THR A 14 54.88 21.26 29.93
C THR A 14 54.79 19.89 29.23
N SER A 15 54.51 19.91 27.93
CA SER A 15 55.19 19.03 26.98
C SER A 15 55.10 19.65 25.59
N GLY A 16 56.22 20.23 25.16
CA GLY A 16 56.40 20.59 23.76
C GLY A 16 56.82 19.37 22.97
N ASN A 17 56.16 19.11 21.84
CA ASN A 17 56.87 18.54 20.69
C ASN A 17 56.14 18.78 19.37
N ARG A 18 56.85 19.46 18.46
CA ARG A 18 56.93 19.25 17.00
C ARG A 18 55.61 19.26 16.21
N MET A 19 55.30 20.42 15.63
CA MET A 19 54.42 20.52 14.47
C MET A 19 55.09 19.88 13.25
N LYS A 20 54.42 18.89 12.65
CA LYS A 20 54.54 18.55 11.23
C LYS A 20 53.12 18.43 10.67
N PRO A 21 52.81 19.09 9.54
CA PRO A 21 51.45 19.19 9.05
C PRO A 21 51.09 17.92 8.27
N LEU A 22 49.92 17.34 8.54
CA LEU A 22 49.29 16.43 7.61
C LEU A 22 47.92 17.01 7.25
N ILE A 23 47.91 17.74 6.14
CA ILE A 23 46.70 18.06 5.40
C ILE A 23 46.26 16.75 4.76
N VAL A 24 45.10 16.22 5.14
CA VAL A 24 44.30 15.36 4.27
C VAL A 24 42.87 15.87 4.34
N ALA A 25 42.46 16.45 3.21
CA ALA A 25 41.12 16.94 2.95
C ALA A 25 40.19 15.79 2.51
N THR A 26 38.93 16.18 2.33
CA THR A 26 37.86 15.54 1.55
C THR A 26 37.02 14.43 2.20
N ALA A 27 35.90 14.88 2.78
CA ALA A 27 34.53 14.63 2.33
C ALA A 27 34.15 13.21 1.83
N ALA A 28 33.16 12.58 2.49
CA ALA A 28 31.83 12.35 1.89
C ALA A 28 30.90 11.67 2.91
N PHE A 29 29.71 12.25 3.04
CA PHE A 29 28.54 11.68 3.70
C PHE A 29 27.96 10.56 2.83
N GLY A 30 27.51 9.46 3.43
CA GLY A 30 26.38 8.70 2.90
C GLY A 30 26.51 7.18 2.76
N LEU A 31 25.47 6.50 3.28
CA LEU A 31 24.83 5.26 2.79
C LEU A 31 25.61 3.94 3.05
N LEU A 32 25.03 2.82 3.51
CA LEU A 32 23.65 2.36 3.65
C LEU A 32 23.53 1.37 4.84
N LEU A 33 22.49 1.53 5.65
CA LEU A 33 21.94 0.42 6.45
C LEU A 33 21.09 -0.44 5.50
N THR A 34 21.69 -1.43 4.86
CA THR A 34 20.91 -2.48 4.19
C THR A 34 20.42 -3.45 5.26
N SER A 35 19.26 -3.19 5.85
CA SER A 35 18.45 -4.27 6.42
C SER A 35 18.04 -5.19 5.27
N GLY A 36 18.88 -6.17 4.98
CA GLY A 36 18.63 -7.20 4.00
C GLY A 36 17.66 -8.23 4.55
N CYS A 37 16.36 -7.97 4.42
CA CYS A 37 15.38 -9.04 4.41
C CYS A 37 15.40 -9.67 3.01
N VAL A 38 16.32 -10.60 2.77
CA VAL A 38 16.32 -11.42 1.56
C VAL A 38 15.36 -12.59 1.81
N LEU A 39 14.09 -12.43 1.45
CA LEU A 39 13.18 -13.56 1.31
C LEU A 39 13.49 -14.24 -0.02
N SER A 40 14.40 -15.21 0.02
CA SER A 40 14.51 -16.22 -1.03
C SER A 40 13.27 -17.12 -0.93
N VAL A 41 12.29 -16.89 -1.80
CA VAL A 41 11.35 -17.95 -2.17
C VAL A 41 11.98 -18.72 -3.32
N THR A 42 12.85 -19.68 -2.96
CA THR A 42 13.18 -20.77 -3.88
C THR A 42 11.96 -21.69 -3.85
N GLY A 43 11.09 -21.54 -4.85
CA GLY A 43 9.98 -22.44 -5.14
C GLY A 43 10.22 -23.10 -6.48
N ASP A 44 10.79 -24.29 -6.41
CA ASP A 44 11.01 -25.22 -7.49
C ASP A 44 9.69 -25.79 -8.05
N GLY A 45 9.55 -25.74 -9.38
CA GLY A 45 8.84 -26.75 -10.17
C GLY A 45 7.31 -26.86 -10.08
N HIS A 46 6.66 -26.50 -11.20
CA HIS A 46 5.36 -27.01 -11.69
C HIS A 46 4.11 -26.88 -10.79
N ASP A 47 3.23 -25.91 -11.08
CA ASP A 47 1.79 -26.21 -11.08
C ASP A 47 0.93 -25.11 -11.74
N SER A 48 0.75 -25.16 -13.07
CA SER A 48 -0.29 -24.37 -13.75
C SER A 48 -1.71 -24.74 -13.29
N SER A 49 -1.92 -25.89 -12.63
CA SER A 49 -3.23 -26.30 -12.09
C SER A 49 -3.61 -25.59 -10.78
N SER A 50 -2.62 -25.15 -10.00
CA SER A 50 -2.83 -24.45 -8.72
C SER A 50 -3.49 -23.07 -8.92
N SER A 51 -2.97 -22.29 -9.89
CA SER A 51 -3.43 -20.94 -10.21
C SER A 51 -4.91 -20.90 -10.62
N HIS A 52 -5.35 -21.85 -11.45
CA HIS A 52 -6.73 -21.92 -11.91
C HIS A 52 -7.71 -22.28 -10.78
N ARG A 53 -7.29 -23.11 -9.84
CA ARG A 53 -8.11 -23.45 -8.67
C ARG A 53 -8.26 -22.25 -7.74
N GLU A 54 -7.21 -21.46 -7.58
CA GLU A 54 -7.22 -20.24 -6.77
C GLU A 54 -8.15 -19.17 -7.37
N ILE A 55 -8.02 -18.88 -8.67
CA ILE A 55 -8.89 -17.93 -9.38
C ILE A 55 -10.37 -18.30 -9.20
N ARG A 56 -10.73 -19.57 -9.42
CA ARG A 56 -12.11 -20.05 -9.24
C ARG A 56 -12.61 -19.88 -7.80
N LYS A 57 -11.73 -20.00 -6.81
CA LYS A 57 -12.07 -19.80 -5.40
C LYS A 57 -12.30 -18.32 -5.11
N GLN A 58 -11.46 -17.44 -5.65
CA GLN A 58 -11.63 -15.98 -5.53
C GLN A 58 -12.93 -15.52 -6.19
N GLU A 59 -13.22 -15.96 -7.42
CA GLU A 59 -14.48 -15.67 -8.14
C GLU A 59 -15.72 -16.14 -7.37
N ARG A 60 -15.64 -17.33 -6.77
CA ARG A 60 -16.71 -17.86 -5.90
C ARG A 60 -16.89 -17.00 -4.66
N ASN A 61 -15.81 -16.69 -3.95
CA ASN A 61 -15.83 -15.85 -2.75
C ASN A 61 -16.43 -14.47 -3.05
N ALA A 62 -16.03 -13.85 -4.17
CA ALA A 62 -16.59 -12.59 -4.63
C ALA A 62 -18.10 -12.67 -4.84
N ARG A 63 -18.58 -13.69 -5.57
CA ARG A 63 -20.03 -13.89 -5.80
C ARG A 63 -20.81 -14.13 -4.51
N GLU A 64 -20.30 -15.00 -3.64
CA GLU A 64 -20.96 -15.33 -2.37
C GLU A 64 -21.07 -14.10 -1.47
N TYR A 65 -19.98 -13.33 -1.32
CA TYR A 65 -20.01 -12.11 -0.53
C TYR A 65 -20.91 -11.04 -1.15
N ILE A 66 -20.79 -10.79 -2.46
CA ILE A 66 -21.60 -9.80 -3.17
C ILE A 66 -23.11 -10.12 -3.04
N ALA A 67 -23.49 -11.39 -3.09
CA ALA A 67 -24.89 -11.82 -2.92
C ALA A 67 -25.47 -11.50 -1.52
N THR A 68 -24.62 -11.30 -0.51
CA THR A 68 -25.02 -10.95 0.86
C THR A 68 -24.94 -9.46 1.17
N LEU A 69 -24.45 -8.64 0.24
CA LEU A 69 -24.27 -7.22 0.46
C LEU A 69 -25.61 -6.49 0.64
N SER A 70 -25.68 -5.70 1.70
CA SER A 70 -26.81 -4.79 1.93
C SER A 70 -26.47 -3.39 1.44
N LEU A 71 -27.49 -2.64 0.99
CA LEU A 71 -27.33 -1.21 0.73
C LEU A 71 -26.83 -0.49 1.98
N GLY A 72 -26.03 0.55 1.79
CA GLY A 72 -25.40 1.30 2.87
C GLY A 72 -24.08 0.71 3.38
N THR A 73 -23.71 -0.51 2.97
CA THR A 73 -22.43 -1.14 3.32
C THR A 73 -21.26 -0.22 2.94
N PRO A 74 -20.30 0.05 3.83
CA PRO A 74 -19.19 0.93 3.51
C PRO A 74 -18.22 0.24 2.53
N SER A 75 -17.68 1.01 1.58
CA SER A 75 -16.71 0.49 0.60
C SER A 75 -15.48 -0.13 1.26
N THR A 76 -15.07 0.39 2.42
CA THR A 76 -13.96 -0.15 3.20
C THR A 76 -14.21 -1.58 3.66
N ALA A 77 -15.42 -1.92 4.10
CA ALA A 77 -15.75 -3.30 4.49
C ALA A 77 -15.68 -4.27 3.30
N VAL A 78 -16.12 -3.81 2.13
CA VAL A 78 -16.00 -4.58 0.88
C VAL A 78 -14.53 -4.83 0.53
N MET A 79 -13.70 -3.78 0.56
CA MET A 79 -12.26 -3.89 0.28
C MET A 79 -11.52 -4.72 1.32
N THR A 80 -11.96 -4.73 2.58
CA THR A 80 -11.41 -5.61 3.62
C THR A 80 -11.70 -7.07 3.33
N HIS A 81 -12.88 -7.40 2.79
CA HIS A 81 -13.26 -8.78 2.52
C HIS A 81 -12.77 -9.30 1.16
N LEU A 82 -12.92 -8.49 0.11
CA LEU A 82 -12.60 -8.87 -1.27
C LEU A 82 -11.22 -8.41 -1.73
N GLY A 83 -10.54 -7.55 -0.96
CA GLY A 83 -9.27 -6.97 -1.34
C GLY A 83 -9.41 -5.82 -2.33
N VAL A 84 -8.32 -5.59 -3.05
CA VAL A 84 -8.22 -4.53 -4.06
C VAL A 84 -9.10 -4.92 -5.26
N PRO A 85 -9.97 -4.02 -5.76
CA PRO A 85 -10.78 -4.28 -6.94
C PRO A 85 -9.94 -4.34 -8.21
N ASP A 86 -10.39 -5.12 -9.19
CA ASP A 86 -9.77 -5.20 -10.53
C ASP A 86 -9.83 -3.85 -11.26
N PHE A 87 -10.95 -3.14 -11.13
CA PHE A 87 -11.13 -1.80 -11.69
C PHE A 87 -11.77 -0.86 -10.68
N THR A 88 -11.32 0.39 -10.72
CA THR A 88 -11.90 1.48 -9.92
C THR A 88 -12.17 2.68 -10.82
N GLU A 89 -13.40 3.19 -10.75
CA GLU A 89 -13.79 4.46 -11.36
C GLU A 89 -14.35 5.39 -10.29
N VAL A 90 -14.00 6.67 -10.38
CA VAL A 90 -14.45 7.70 -9.42
C VAL A 90 -14.84 8.94 -10.21
N PHE A 91 -16.00 9.52 -9.89
CA PHE A 91 -16.45 10.78 -10.47
C PHE A 91 -17.36 11.53 -9.51
N ALA A 92 -17.41 12.85 -9.65
CA ALA A 92 -18.36 13.68 -8.93
C ALA A 92 -19.71 13.66 -9.66
N GLY A 93 -20.81 13.49 -8.91
CA GLY A 93 -22.17 13.70 -9.40
C GLY A 93 -22.95 14.61 -8.46
N ASP A 94 -24.20 14.91 -8.82
CA ASP A 94 -25.02 15.90 -8.11
C ASP A 94 -25.24 15.58 -6.62
N LYS A 95 -25.21 14.29 -6.27
CA LYS A 95 -25.46 13.79 -4.90
C LYS A 95 -24.18 13.55 -4.09
N GLY A 96 -23.00 13.74 -4.70
CA GLY A 96 -21.70 13.48 -4.09
C GLY A 96 -20.75 12.68 -4.97
N GLU A 97 -19.68 12.15 -4.36
CA GLU A 97 -18.72 11.31 -5.07
C GLU A 97 -19.32 9.92 -5.33
N TYR A 98 -19.39 9.55 -6.60
CA TYR A 98 -19.66 8.19 -7.03
C TYR A 98 -18.35 7.44 -7.22
N ARG A 99 -18.34 6.19 -6.75
CA ARG A 99 -17.22 5.27 -6.93
C ARG A 99 -17.76 3.92 -7.37
N ILE A 100 -17.19 3.37 -8.44
CA ILE A 100 -17.51 2.05 -8.95
C ILE A 100 -16.30 1.15 -8.69
N LEU A 101 -16.49 0.13 -7.86
CA LEU A 101 -15.48 -0.90 -7.62
C LEU A 101 -15.91 -2.15 -8.38
N ARG A 102 -15.03 -2.72 -9.20
CA ARG A 102 -15.34 -3.92 -9.98
C ARG A 102 -14.47 -5.07 -9.50
N TYR A 103 -15.11 -6.20 -9.21
CA TYR A 103 -14.44 -7.43 -8.79
C TYR A 103 -14.75 -8.54 -9.79
N ARG A 104 -13.75 -9.34 -10.15
CA ARG A 104 -13.92 -10.53 -10.97
C ARG A 104 -14.84 -11.52 -10.27
N THR A 105 -15.92 -11.91 -10.96
CA THR A 105 -16.93 -12.84 -10.42
C THR A 105 -17.11 -14.07 -11.29
N HIS A 106 -16.62 -14.03 -12.52
CA HIS A 106 -16.68 -15.12 -13.47
C HIS A 106 -15.57 -14.98 -14.52
N ARG A 107 -15.49 -15.97 -15.39
CA ARG A 107 -14.53 -16.03 -16.49
C ARG A 107 -15.27 -16.25 -17.80
N THR A 108 -14.98 -15.41 -18.77
CA THR A 108 -15.46 -15.47 -20.15
C THR A 108 -14.38 -16.07 -21.04
N THR A 109 -13.12 -15.66 -20.88
CA THR A 109 -12.00 -16.11 -21.73
C THR A 109 -10.81 -16.61 -20.91
N SER A 110 -10.03 -17.53 -21.48
CA SER A 110 -8.81 -18.06 -20.85
C SER A 110 -7.53 -17.43 -21.42
N ASP A 111 -7.55 -16.12 -21.67
CA ASP A 111 -6.40 -15.34 -22.14
C ASP A 111 -5.53 -14.82 -20.97
N GLY A 112 -6.07 -14.78 -19.76
CA GLY A 112 -5.32 -14.48 -18.53
C GLY A 112 -5.48 -13.05 -18.04
N ASP A 113 -6.00 -12.17 -18.88
CA ASP A 113 -6.38 -10.80 -18.48
C ASP A 113 -7.79 -10.80 -17.90
N THR A 114 -8.06 -9.87 -16.96
CA THR A 114 -9.42 -9.62 -16.48
C THR A 114 -10.02 -8.52 -17.34
N THR A 115 -11.19 -8.74 -17.93
CA THR A 115 -11.94 -7.71 -18.67
C THR A 115 -13.18 -7.25 -17.88
N ARG A 116 -13.75 -6.09 -18.23
CA ARG A 116 -14.88 -5.52 -17.46
C ARG A 116 -16.13 -6.40 -17.50
N ASP A 117 -16.36 -7.15 -18.58
CA ASP A 117 -17.49 -8.08 -18.71
C ASP A 117 -17.38 -9.28 -17.77
N GLU A 118 -16.18 -9.65 -17.32
CA GLU A 118 -15.93 -10.73 -16.34
C GLU A 118 -16.11 -10.30 -14.87
N THR A 119 -16.46 -9.03 -14.66
CA THR A 119 -16.56 -8.42 -13.32
C THR A 119 -17.98 -8.06 -12.96
N THR A 120 -18.26 -8.00 -11.66
CA THR A 120 -19.49 -7.39 -11.14
C THR A 120 -19.16 -6.05 -10.52
N PRO A 121 -19.76 -4.94 -11.00
CA PRO A 121 -19.56 -3.63 -10.40
C PRO A 121 -20.37 -3.45 -9.12
N LEU A 122 -19.79 -2.72 -8.19
CA LEU A 122 -20.40 -2.25 -6.95
C LEU A 122 -20.36 -0.72 -6.97
N VAL A 123 -21.53 -0.09 -6.94
CA VAL A 123 -21.67 1.37 -7.02
C VAL A 123 -21.80 1.92 -5.61
N PHE A 124 -20.94 2.87 -5.28
CA PHE A 124 -20.92 3.58 -4.02
C PHE A 124 -21.21 5.06 -4.25
N LEU A 125 -21.97 5.65 -3.32
CA LEU A 125 -22.18 7.10 -3.22
C LEU A 125 -21.67 7.53 -1.85
N SER A 126 -20.73 8.48 -1.81
CA SER A 126 -20.13 8.99 -0.57
C SER A 126 -19.65 7.85 0.34
N GLY A 127 -19.02 6.83 -0.26
CA GLY A 127 -18.46 5.66 0.43
C GLY A 127 -19.45 4.57 0.84
N ARG A 128 -20.75 4.70 0.52
CA ARG A 128 -21.80 3.72 0.87
C ARG A 128 -22.37 3.03 -0.34
N LEU A 129 -22.57 1.71 -0.26
CA LEU A 129 -23.12 0.91 -1.36
C LEU A 129 -24.55 1.37 -1.70
N VAL A 130 -24.77 1.73 -2.94
CA VAL A 130 -26.09 2.16 -3.46
C VAL A 130 -26.62 1.26 -4.57
N GLY A 131 -25.79 0.37 -5.12
CA GLY A 131 -26.23 -0.61 -6.11
C GLY A 131 -25.15 -1.62 -6.49
N VAL A 132 -25.60 -2.71 -7.11
CA VAL A 132 -24.78 -3.85 -7.55
C VAL A 132 -25.13 -4.20 -9.00
N GLY A 133 -24.13 -4.56 -9.79
CA GLY A 133 -24.29 -5.02 -11.16
C GLY A 133 -24.43 -3.91 -12.19
N GLU A 134 -24.46 -4.29 -13.47
CA GLU A 134 -24.53 -3.35 -14.60
C GLU A 134 -25.78 -2.46 -14.56
N ALA A 135 -26.89 -2.98 -14.04
CA ALA A 135 -28.12 -2.20 -13.86
C ALA A 135 -27.96 -1.01 -12.90
N ALA A 136 -27.02 -1.07 -11.96
CA ALA A 136 -26.68 0.05 -11.09
C ALA A 136 -25.79 1.08 -11.82
N VAL A 137 -24.85 0.61 -12.63
CA VAL A 137 -23.96 1.47 -13.43
C VAL A 137 -24.76 2.24 -14.49
N ALA A 138 -25.71 1.58 -15.17
CA ALA A 138 -26.57 2.19 -16.18
C ALA A 138 -27.45 3.33 -15.65
N ARG A 139 -27.65 3.43 -14.32
CA ARG A 139 -28.38 4.54 -13.69
C ARG A 139 -27.54 5.80 -13.48
N LEU A 140 -26.24 5.73 -13.77
CA LEU A 140 -25.28 6.83 -13.60
C LEU A 140 -24.96 7.54 -14.94
N GLN A 141 -25.42 6.99 -16.05
CA GLN A 141 -25.30 7.54 -17.41
C GLN A 141 -26.55 8.33 -17.77
#